data_AF-A0A5D0HUH3-F1
#
_entry.id   AF-A0A5D0HUH3-F1
#
_cell.length_a   1.000
_cell.length_b   1.000
_cell.length_c   1.000
_cell.angle_alpha   90.00
_cell.angle_beta   90.00
_cell.angle_gamma   90.00
#
_symmetry.space_group_name_H-M   'P 1'
#
loop_
_entity.id
_entity.type
_entity.pdbx_description
1 polymer ?
#
loop_
_entity_poly.entity_id
_entity_poly.type
_entity_poly.pdbx_seq_one_letter_code
_entity_poly.pdbx_strand_id
1 'polypeptide(L)'
;MIGVQAQNDQKTETKEERKQRYIDEVNPFKKLGYKPKIATLSKGKYREAFPDTIVKIGSFTYNVLSKQVTGVQVFENLGLSEADLKPEIVSRWMSPDPLSDEFPDVSPYNFVNNNPIRFIDPLGLAPEDIIGKTKKDAEKAHNDLNTIFAGNQFTDLRGLLTRGKNNNKKQFDKIDAKALEGALSGLKGDDLALAEAVTDAINSNDQHIVEFVNVSDNVSKEGTAAFKKHIDRTLGAGKGDKFVPAGTQMKGTLLNSMSGGGLNIPENGGSHTLIAEGKGVSHSGGRAVTTGHEIIGHGVAGANNILKVPNNTRAIRVDNLIRRVMGIKTFRTQHGGATIVKPHQLPRRIK
;
A
#
# COMPACT_ATOMS: atom_id res chain seq x y z
N MET A 1 65.57 -14.28 12.40
CA MET A 1 65.17 -13.64 11.14
C MET A 1 63.97 -12.74 11.42
N ILE A 2 64.21 -11.44 11.28
CA ILE A 2 63.32 -10.40 10.75
C ILE A 2 61.94 -10.27 11.41
N GLY A 3 61.85 -9.24 12.24
CA GLY A 3 60.63 -8.76 12.85
C GLY A 3 59.80 -7.89 11.90
N VAL A 4 58.54 -7.79 12.30
CA VAL A 4 57.54 -6.74 12.05
C VAL A 4 58.06 -5.57 11.21
N GLN A 5 57.64 -5.52 9.95
CA GLN A 5 57.72 -4.30 9.14
C GLN A 5 56.40 -3.53 9.24
N ALA A 6 56.57 -2.25 9.55
CA ALA A 6 55.59 -1.31 10.03
C ALA A 6 54.47 -0.97 9.02
N GLN A 7 53.24 -0.87 9.54
CA GLN A 7 52.29 0.13 9.08
C GLN A 7 52.89 1.51 9.38
N ASN A 8 53.38 2.22 8.38
CA ASN A 8 53.67 3.65 8.50
C ASN A 8 52.88 4.44 7.45
N ASP A 9 52.16 5.43 8.00
CA ASP A 9 51.82 6.73 7.41
C ASP A 9 50.68 6.84 6.39
N GLN A 10 49.43 6.71 6.84
CA GLN A 10 48.36 7.58 6.33
C GLN A 10 48.44 8.93 7.06
N LYS A 11 49.06 9.93 6.43
CA LYS A 11 49.01 11.33 6.91
C LYS A 11 47.56 11.74 7.14
N THR A 12 47.24 12.09 8.39
CA THR A 12 45.92 12.62 8.77
C THR A 12 45.83 14.04 8.25
N GLU A 13 45.16 14.22 7.11
CA GLU A 13 45.02 15.51 6.46
C GLU A 13 44.23 16.51 7.32
N THR A 14 44.79 17.70 7.50
CA THR A 14 44.18 18.80 8.26
C THR A 14 42.93 19.35 7.54
N LYS A 15 42.11 20.14 8.25
CA LYS A 15 40.90 20.75 7.66
C LYS A 15 41.25 21.75 6.55
N GLU A 16 42.35 22.48 6.68
CA GLU A 16 42.79 23.45 5.68
C GLU A 16 43.36 22.76 4.43
N GLU A 17 44.11 21.67 4.59
CA GLU A 17 44.59 20.86 3.45
C GLU A 17 43.42 20.24 2.66
N ARG A 18 42.40 19.71 3.35
CA ARG A 18 41.17 19.20 2.73
C ARG A 18 40.43 20.26 1.91
N LYS A 19 40.33 21.47 2.46
CA LYS A 19 39.68 22.62 1.82
C LYS A 19 40.46 23.07 0.59
N GLN A 20 41.79 23.17 0.70
CA GLN A 20 42.65 23.56 -0.41
C GLN A 20 42.61 22.53 -1.54
N ARG A 21 42.64 21.23 -1.22
CA ARG A 21 42.49 20.17 -2.20
C ARG A 21 41.14 20.24 -2.93
N TYR A 22 40.04 20.47 -2.21
CA TYR A 22 38.73 20.63 -2.84
C TYR A 22 38.69 21.83 -3.81
N ILE A 23 39.21 22.99 -3.38
CA ILE A 23 39.32 24.18 -4.24
C ILE A 23 40.16 23.88 -5.49
N ASP A 24 41.26 23.15 -5.34
CA ASP A 24 42.13 22.75 -6.45
C ASP A 24 41.54 21.65 -7.34
N GLU A 25 40.58 20.87 -6.86
CA GLU A 25 39.82 19.88 -7.65
C GLU A 25 38.72 20.55 -8.49
N VAL A 26 38.01 21.53 -7.92
CA VAL A 26 36.87 22.19 -8.58
C VAL A 26 37.26 23.44 -9.38
N ASN A 27 38.55 23.79 -9.42
CA ASN A 27 39.05 24.93 -10.20
C ASN A 27 39.14 24.59 -11.71
N PRO A 28 38.26 25.15 -12.56
CA PRO A 28 38.27 24.85 -14.00
C PRO A 28 39.49 25.45 -14.72
N PHE A 29 40.19 26.42 -14.14
CA PHE A 29 41.34 27.10 -14.73
C PHE A 29 42.69 26.56 -14.25
N LYS A 30 42.71 25.42 -13.54
CA LYS A 30 43.93 24.82 -12.99
C LYS A 30 45.03 24.63 -14.03
N LYS A 31 44.66 24.18 -15.25
CA LYS A 31 45.60 23.98 -16.37
C LYS A 31 46.25 25.28 -16.87
N LEU A 32 45.62 26.42 -16.60
CA LEU A 32 46.09 27.75 -16.99
C LEU A 32 46.85 28.44 -15.84
N GLY A 33 47.10 27.75 -14.72
CA GLY A 33 47.80 28.30 -13.55
C GLY A 33 47.02 29.35 -12.76
N TYR A 34 45.75 29.59 -13.09
CA TYR A 34 44.95 30.63 -12.46
C TYR A 34 44.22 30.10 -11.21
N LYS A 35 44.25 30.86 -10.11
CA LYS A 35 43.58 30.54 -8.83
C LYS A 35 42.41 31.51 -8.57
N PRO A 36 41.22 31.27 -9.14
CA PRO A 36 40.06 32.12 -8.90
C PRO A 36 39.54 31.99 -7.47
N LYS A 37 38.84 33.02 -6.97
CA LYS A 37 37.96 32.85 -5.81
C LYS A 37 36.75 32.01 -6.22
N ILE A 38 36.65 30.79 -5.71
CA ILE A 38 35.53 29.90 -5.98
C ILE A 38 34.38 30.24 -5.03
N ALA A 39 33.27 30.73 -5.58
CA ALA A 39 32.05 30.98 -4.83
C ALA A 39 31.43 29.63 -4.44
N THR A 40 31.42 29.34 -3.15
CA THR A 40 30.78 28.14 -2.56
C THR A 40 29.87 28.62 -1.44
N LEU A 41 28.70 28.00 -1.28
CA LEU A 41 27.70 28.33 -0.25
C LEU A 41 28.27 28.16 1.17
N SER A 42 29.15 27.19 1.34
CA SER A 42 29.81 26.82 2.59
C SER A 42 31.21 27.41 2.76
N LYS A 43 31.67 28.28 1.84
CA LYS A 43 33.04 28.81 1.82
C LYS A 43 34.12 27.71 1.84
N GLY A 44 33.85 26.60 1.15
CA GLY A 44 34.74 25.44 1.03
C GLY A 44 34.76 24.53 2.25
N LYS A 45 33.82 24.67 3.19
CA LYS A 45 33.69 23.78 4.36
C LYS A 45 33.16 22.39 3.96
N TYR A 46 32.29 22.33 2.96
CA TYR A 46 31.71 21.09 2.44
C TYR A 46 31.99 20.97 0.93
N ARG A 47 32.05 19.72 0.43
CA ARG A 47 31.97 19.46 -1.01
C ARG A 47 30.54 19.77 -1.46
N GLU A 48 30.40 20.69 -2.41
CA GLU A 48 29.12 21.12 -2.95
C GLU A 48 28.95 20.55 -4.34
N ALA A 49 27.83 19.85 -4.56
CA ALA A 49 27.41 19.40 -5.87
C ALA A 49 26.22 20.27 -6.31
N PHE A 50 26.38 20.99 -7.40
CA PHE A 50 25.27 21.68 -8.04
C PHE A 50 24.72 20.74 -9.12
N PRO A 51 23.48 20.25 -9.00
CA PRO A 51 22.91 19.39 -10.03
C PRO A 51 22.79 20.17 -11.34
N ASP A 52 23.21 19.56 -12.45
CA ASP A 52 23.08 20.15 -13.78
C ASP A 52 21.60 20.39 -14.12
N THR A 53 21.33 21.48 -14.85
CA THR A 53 19.98 21.85 -15.31
C THR A 53 19.34 20.80 -16.21
N ILE A 54 20.18 19.98 -16.86
CA ILE A 54 19.75 18.86 -17.70
C ILE A 54 20.15 17.58 -16.99
N VAL A 55 19.18 16.76 -16.64
CA VAL A 55 19.38 15.44 -16.04
C VAL A 55 19.07 14.35 -17.06
N LYS A 56 19.84 13.26 -17.03
CA LYS A 56 19.59 12.08 -17.84
C LYS A 56 18.66 11.11 -17.09
N ILE A 57 17.60 10.67 -17.76
CA ILE A 57 16.64 9.67 -17.25
C ILE A 57 16.48 8.62 -18.34
N GLY A 58 17.14 7.47 -18.18
CA GLY A 58 17.13 6.44 -19.22
C GLY A 58 17.75 6.95 -20.53
N SER A 59 17.04 6.71 -21.62
CA SER A 59 17.39 7.20 -22.97
C SER A 59 17.03 8.66 -23.22
N PHE A 60 16.49 9.41 -22.26
CA PHE A 60 16.05 10.79 -22.46
C PHE A 60 16.82 11.78 -21.60
N THR A 61 17.01 13.00 -22.11
CA THR A 61 17.49 14.13 -21.30
C THR A 61 16.33 15.05 -20.96
N TYR A 62 16.26 15.50 -19.71
CA TYR A 62 15.18 16.30 -19.16
C TYR A 62 15.74 17.57 -18.52
N ASN A 63 15.19 18.72 -18.89
CA ASN A 63 15.53 19.99 -18.26
C ASN A 63 14.65 20.20 -17.02
N VAL A 64 15.26 20.22 -15.84
CA VAL A 64 14.54 20.30 -14.56
C VAL A 64 13.89 21.67 -14.31
N LEU A 65 14.33 22.73 -15.00
CA LEU A 65 13.74 24.06 -14.88
C LEU A 65 12.58 24.28 -15.84
N SER A 66 12.78 24.00 -17.14
CA SER A 66 11.74 24.18 -18.15
C SER A 66 10.70 23.04 -18.16
N LYS A 67 10.99 21.94 -17.46
CA LYS A 67 10.17 20.73 -17.40
C LYS A 67 9.94 20.07 -18.76
N GLN A 68 10.91 20.19 -19.66
CA GLN A 68 10.81 19.66 -21.02
C GLN A 68 11.85 18.57 -21.27
N VAL A 69 11.47 17.57 -22.07
CA VAL A 69 12.41 16.61 -22.65
C VAL A 69 13.23 17.35 -23.70
N THR A 70 14.55 17.37 -23.51
CA THR A 70 15.49 18.09 -24.36
C THR A 70 16.13 17.20 -25.44
N GLY A 71 16.01 15.89 -25.32
CA GLY A 71 16.55 14.97 -26.32
C GLY A 71 16.28 13.50 -26.01
N VAL A 72 16.34 12.69 -27.07
CA VAL A 72 16.26 11.23 -27.02
C VAL A 72 17.58 10.66 -27.54
N GLN A 73 18.30 9.91 -26.71
CA GLN A 73 19.43 9.09 -27.14
C GLN A 73 18.89 7.71 -27.54
N VAL A 74 18.76 7.51 -28.86
CA VAL A 74 18.54 6.18 -29.42
C VAL A 74 19.91 5.53 -29.61
N PHE A 75 20.16 4.44 -28.91
CA PHE A 75 21.39 3.68 -29.11
C PHE A 75 21.09 2.52 -30.04
N GLU A 76 21.52 2.61 -31.30
CA GLU A 76 21.22 1.58 -32.32
C GLU A 76 22.10 0.33 -32.23
N ASN A 77 23.17 0.34 -31.44
CA ASN A 77 23.92 -0.87 -31.05
C ASN A 77 24.94 -0.50 -29.98
N LEU A 78 24.68 -0.85 -28.72
CA LEU A 78 25.59 -0.52 -27.62
C LEU A 78 26.81 -1.46 -27.52
N GLY A 79 26.79 -2.62 -28.20
CA GLY A 79 27.84 -3.63 -28.02
C GLY A 79 28.00 -4.11 -26.58
N LEU A 80 26.99 -3.87 -25.72
CA LEU A 80 27.01 -4.18 -24.30
C LEU A 80 26.43 -5.57 -24.08
N SER A 81 27.13 -6.37 -23.28
CA SER A 81 26.58 -7.60 -22.70
C SER A 81 25.63 -7.24 -21.55
N GLU A 82 24.78 -8.19 -21.13
CA GLU A 82 23.90 -8.02 -19.95
C GLU A 82 24.69 -7.64 -18.67
N ALA A 83 25.98 -7.98 -18.62
CA ALA A 83 26.86 -7.63 -17.51
C ALA A 83 27.33 -6.16 -17.51
N ASP A 84 27.32 -5.47 -18.66
CA ASP A 84 27.88 -4.11 -18.82
C ASP A 84 26.81 -3.03 -19.04
N LEU A 85 25.54 -3.42 -19.06
CA LEU A 85 24.39 -2.53 -19.25
C LEU A 85 24.22 -1.61 -18.03
N LYS A 86 24.37 -0.30 -18.25
CA LYS A 86 24.18 0.69 -17.19
C LYS A 86 22.68 0.94 -16.94
N PRO A 87 22.26 1.01 -15.66
CA PRO A 87 20.86 1.27 -15.25
C PRO A 87 20.26 2.48 -15.94
N GLU A 88 21.07 3.52 -16.12
CA GLU A 88 20.62 4.81 -16.66
C GLU A 88 20.31 4.75 -18.16
N ILE A 89 20.44 3.59 -18.83
CA ILE A 89 20.23 3.43 -20.28
C ILE A 89 18.97 2.61 -20.56
N VAL A 90 18.54 1.76 -19.64
CA VAL A 90 17.39 0.86 -19.78
C VAL A 90 16.30 1.26 -18.79
N SER A 91 15.12 1.63 -19.30
CA SER A 91 13.94 2.00 -18.48
C SER A 91 13.28 0.77 -17.82
N ARG A 92 14.07 -0.06 -17.14
CA ARG A 92 13.65 -1.30 -16.46
C ARG A 92 14.19 -1.34 -15.04
N TRP A 93 13.63 -2.24 -14.22
CA TRP A 93 14.08 -2.47 -12.86
C TRP A 93 15.46 -3.15 -12.81
N MET A 94 16.23 -2.86 -11.75
CA MET A 94 17.61 -3.33 -11.54
C MET A 94 17.72 -4.73 -10.91
N SER A 95 16.61 -5.23 -10.39
CA SER A 95 16.45 -6.54 -9.79
C SER A 95 15.09 -7.09 -10.20
N PRO A 96 14.91 -8.43 -10.24
CA PRO A 96 13.59 -9.01 -10.40
C PRO A 96 12.61 -8.41 -9.41
N ASP A 97 11.40 -8.10 -9.88
CA ASP A 97 10.28 -7.71 -9.04
C ASP A 97 10.07 -8.81 -7.97
N PRO A 98 10.08 -8.45 -6.67
CA PRO A 98 9.80 -9.41 -5.59
C PRO A 98 8.45 -10.14 -5.72
N LEU A 99 7.50 -9.61 -6.48
CA LEU A 99 6.19 -10.20 -6.79
C LEU A 99 6.14 -10.89 -8.15
N SER A 100 7.29 -11.09 -8.81
CA SER A 100 7.33 -11.71 -10.14
C SER A 100 6.68 -13.10 -10.22
N ASP A 101 6.68 -13.86 -9.13
CA ASP A 101 5.99 -15.16 -9.03
C ASP A 101 4.46 -15.03 -9.14
N GLU A 102 3.89 -13.86 -8.87
CA GLU A 102 2.45 -13.58 -8.96
C GLU A 102 2.01 -13.16 -10.37
N PHE A 103 2.97 -12.80 -11.24
CA PHE A 103 2.74 -12.36 -12.62
C PHE A 103 3.57 -13.19 -13.61
N PRO A 104 3.31 -14.51 -13.74
CA PRO A 104 4.13 -15.40 -14.57
C PRO A 104 4.09 -15.07 -16.06
N ASP A 105 3.08 -14.33 -16.51
CA ASP A 105 2.91 -13.83 -17.87
C ASP A 105 3.63 -12.49 -18.13
N VAL A 106 4.22 -11.88 -17.10
CA VAL A 106 4.89 -10.60 -17.17
C VAL A 106 6.38 -10.77 -16.82
N SER A 107 7.25 -10.10 -17.56
CA SER A 107 8.68 -10.10 -17.24
C SER A 107 8.92 -9.55 -15.83
N PRO A 108 9.79 -10.17 -15.00
CA PRO A 108 10.13 -9.67 -13.66
C PRO A 108 10.81 -8.29 -13.68
N TYR A 109 11.15 -7.76 -14.85
CA TYR A 109 11.76 -6.44 -15.03
C TYR A 109 10.83 -5.46 -15.75
N ASN A 110 9.53 -5.78 -15.82
CA ASN A 110 8.53 -4.95 -16.48
C ASN A 110 8.32 -3.65 -15.70
N PHE A 111 8.47 -2.50 -16.36
CA PHE A 111 8.16 -1.21 -15.79
C PHE A 111 6.75 -0.80 -16.24
N VAL A 112 5.83 -0.64 -15.29
CA VAL A 112 4.48 -0.07 -15.47
C VAL A 112 3.67 -0.68 -16.63
N ASN A 113 3.72 -1.99 -16.81
CA ASN A 113 3.11 -2.73 -17.92
C ASN A 113 3.44 -2.15 -19.30
N ASN A 114 4.66 -1.62 -19.45
CA ASN A 114 5.14 -0.90 -20.64
C ASN A 114 4.26 0.30 -21.07
N ASN A 115 3.49 0.89 -20.15
CA ASN A 115 2.65 2.05 -20.44
C ASN A 115 2.82 3.18 -19.40
N PRO A 116 3.98 3.86 -19.39
CA PRO A 116 4.30 4.92 -18.43
C PRO A 116 3.51 6.22 -18.62
N ILE A 117 2.74 6.34 -19.70
CA ILE A 117 1.80 7.45 -19.90
C ILE A 117 0.55 7.26 -19.05
N ARG A 118 0.15 6.00 -18.84
CA ARG A 118 -1.09 5.64 -18.13
C ARG A 118 -0.86 5.18 -16.70
N PHE A 119 0.29 4.57 -16.43
CA PHE A 119 0.60 3.93 -15.17
C PHE A 119 1.86 4.53 -14.56
N ILE A 120 1.84 4.72 -13.24
CA ILE A 120 2.96 5.19 -12.44
C ILE A 120 3.10 4.16 -11.31
N ASP A 121 4.32 3.68 -11.10
CA ASP A 121 4.64 2.67 -10.08
C ASP A 121 5.67 3.27 -9.10
N PRO A 122 5.22 3.98 -8.05
CA PRO A 122 6.09 4.69 -7.12
C PRO A 122 6.91 3.76 -6.21
N LEU A 123 6.52 2.48 -6.10
CA LEU A 123 7.06 1.52 -5.13
C LEU A 123 7.66 0.27 -5.78
N GLY A 124 7.49 0.07 -7.09
CA GLY A 124 8.00 -1.10 -7.82
C GLY A 124 7.14 -2.35 -7.65
N LEU A 125 5.82 -2.23 -7.46
CA LEU A 125 4.90 -3.31 -7.10
C LEU A 125 3.53 -3.17 -7.80
N ALA A 126 2.73 -4.25 -7.82
CA ALA A 126 1.43 -4.33 -8.50
C ALA A 126 0.33 -3.39 -7.93
N PRO A 127 -0.73 -3.05 -8.72
CA PRO A 127 -1.74 -2.07 -8.33
C PRO A 127 -2.96 -2.65 -7.57
N GLU A 128 -3.17 -2.39 -6.28
CA GLU A 128 -4.25 -3.04 -5.48
C GLU A 128 -4.88 -2.13 -4.38
N ASP A 129 -6.11 -2.40 -3.88
CA ASP A 129 -6.97 -1.48 -3.09
C ASP A 129 -8.20 -2.22 -2.45
N ILE A 130 -9.09 -1.52 -1.72
CA ILE A 130 -10.48 -1.97 -1.40
C ILE A 130 -11.32 -1.99 -2.67
N ILE A 131 -11.87 -3.15 -3.03
CA ILE A 131 -12.55 -3.37 -4.32
C ILE A 131 -13.94 -3.95 -4.10
N GLY A 132 -14.98 -3.30 -4.57
CA GLY A 132 -16.31 -3.90 -4.64
C GLY A 132 -16.37 -4.97 -5.73
N LYS A 133 -16.95 -6.14 -5.40
CA LYS A 133 -17.16 -7.20 -6.39
C LYS A 133 -17.93 -6.69 -7.61
N THR A 134 -18.95 -5.88 -7.35
CA THR A 134 -19.64 -5.04 -8.33
C THR A 134 -19.43 -3.56 -8.02
N LYS A 135 -19.79 -2.69 -8.96
CA LYS A 135 -19.77 -1.23 -8.74
C LYS A 135 -20.70 -0.81 -7.60
N LYS A 136 -21.81 -1.53 -7.43
CA LYS A 136 -22.78 -1.32 -6.37
C LYS A 136 -22.22 -1.74 -5.00
N ASP A 137 -21.42 -2.81 -4.96
CA ASP A 137 -20.71 -3.19 -3.73
C ASP A 137 -19.68 -2.13 -3.34
N ALA A 138 -18.94 -1.60 -4.31
CA ALA A 138 -17.98 -0.52 -4.08
C ALA A 138 -18.67 0.75 -3.59
N GLU A 139 -19.86 1.05 -4.13
CA GLU A 139 -20.70 2.16 -3.68
C GLU A 139 -21.19 1.98 -2.25
N LYS A 140 -21.65 0.78 -1.88
CA LYS A 140 -22.05 0.48 -0.50
C LYS A 140 -20.88 0.59 0.47
N ALA A 141 -19.71 0.06 0.11
CA ALA A 141 -18.49 0.19 0.91
C ALA A 141 -18.08 1.65 1.10
N HIS A 142 -18.12 2.45 0.03
CA HIS A 142 -17.89 3.89 0.09
C HIS A 142 -18.90 4.58 1.01
N ASN A 143 -20.18 4.26 0.91
CA ASN A 143 -21.22 4.83 1.79
C ASN A 143 -21.03 4.43 3.25
N ASP A 144 -20.57 3.21 3.51
CA ASP A 144 -20.23 2.74 4.85
C ASP A 144 -19.02 3.50 5.41
N LEU A 145 -17.97 3.75 4.62
CA LEU A 145 -16.85 4.61 5.04
C LEU A 145 -17.31 6.04 5.32
N ASN A 146 -18.18 6.62 4.48
CA ASN A 146 -18.77 7.94 4.75
C ASN A 146 -19.62 7.96 6.02
N THR A 147 -20.28 6.84 6.36
CA THR A 147 -21.05 6.70 7.60
C THR A 147 -20.13 6.62 8.82
N ILE A 148 -19.02 5.89 8.72
CA ILE A 148 -17.99 5.82 9.76
C ILE A 148 -17.41 7.22 10.03
N PHE A 149 -17.12 7.95 8.96
CA PHE A 149 -16.52 9.29 9.02
C PHE A 149 -17.53 10.42 8.87
N ALA A 150 -18.75 10.25 9.39
CA ALA A 150 -19.82 11.24 9.23
C ALA A 150 -19.54 12.58 9.94
N GLY A 151 -18.64 12.60 10.91
CA GLY A 151 -18.25 13.80 11.65
C GLY A 151 -17.67 14.90 10.74
N ASN A 152 -17.92 16.17 11.10
CA ASN A 152 -17.48 17.32 10.31
C ASN A 152 -15.95 17.42 10.20
N GLN A 153 -15.21 16.90 11.19
CA GLN A 153 -13.75 16.87 11.17
C GLN A 153 -13.18 15.98 10.05
N PHE A 154 -13.97 15.07 9.49
CA PHE A 154 -13.54 14.18 8.40
C PHE A 154 -14.00 14.66 7.01
N THR A 155 -14.44 15.91 6.88
CA THR A 155 -14.94 16.44 5.59
C THR A 155 -13.89 16.31 4.50
N ASP A 156 -12.65 16.73 4.78
CA ASP A 156 -11.55 16.66 3.82
C ASP A 156 -11.19 15.21 3.50
N LEU A 157 -11.11 14.35 4.52
CA LEU A 157 -10.86 12.91 4.33
C LEU A 157 -11.91 12.27 3.42
N ARG A 158 -13.21 12.49 3.69
CA ARG A 158 -14.30 11.96 2.85
C ARG A 158 -14.21 12.48 1.41
N GLY A 159 -13.76 13.72 1.21
CA GLY A 159 -13.51 14.29 -0.11
C GLY A 159 -12.44 13.53 -0.92
N LEU A 160 -11.52 12.83 -0.24
CA LEU A 160 -10.47 12.03 -0.87
C LEU A 160 -10.88 10.58 -1.17
N LEU A 161 -11.96 10.08 -0.58
CA LEU A 161 -12.40 8.69 -0.76
C LEU A 161 -13.12 8.50 -2.11
N THR A 162 -12.48 8.75 -3.25
CA THR A 162 -13.13 8.72 -4.57
C THR A 162 -13.07 7.33 -5.24
N ARG A 163 -13.93 7.10 -6.25
CA ARG A 163 -13.95 5.86 -7.05
C ARG A 163 -14.04 6.17 -8.55
N GLY A 164 -13.03 6.84 -9.08
CA GLY A 164 -12.96 7.38 -10.43
C GLY A 164 -14.01 8.47 -10.71
N LYS A 165 -14.16 8.81 -11.99
CA LYS A 165 -15.13 9.83 -12.42
C LYS A 165 -16.54 9.46 -11.95
N ASN A 166 -17.18 10.41 -11.25
CA ASN A 166 -18.51 10.28 -10.67
C ASN A 166 -18.67 9.10 -9.68
N ASN A 167 -17.60 8.65 -9.04
CA ASN A 167 -17.63 7.53 -8.09
C ASN A 167 -18.25 6.25 -8.69
N ASN A 168 -17.87 5.89 -9.93
CA ASN A 168 -18.49 4.79 -10.68
C ASN A 168 -17.53 3.61 -10.97
N LYS A 169 -16.33 3.59 -10.38
CA LYS A 169 -15.41 2.44 -10.44
C LYS A 169 -15.72 1.43 -9.33
N LYS A 170 -15.22 0.21 -9.52
CA LYS A 170 -15.28 -0.85 -8.50
C LYS A 170 -14.24 -0.67 -7.38
N GLN A 171 -13.19 0.08 -7.64
CA GLN A 171 -12.09 0.36 -6.71
C GLN A 171 -12.10 1.83 -6.30
N PHE A 172 -11.51 2.12 -5.14
CA PHE A 172 -11.17 3.49 -4.77
C PHE A 172 -10.01 4.00 -5.63
N ASP A 173 -9.85 5.31 -5.66
CA ASP A 173 -8.63 5.90 -6.20
C ASP A 173 -7.61 6.01 -5.06
N LYS A 174 -6.34 5.80 -5.38
CA LYS A 174 -5.24 6.04 -4.45
C LYS A 174 -5.26 7.49 -4.00
N ILE A 175 -4.99 7.68 -2.71
CA ILE A 175 -5.01 8.99 -2.10
C ILE A 175 -3.61 9.59 -2.20
N ASP A 176 -3.49 10.75 -2.85
CA ASP A 176 -2.24 11.51 -2.93
C ASP A 176 -1.69 11.80 -1.52
N ALA A 177 -0.38 11.59 -1.33
CA ALA A 177 0.25 11.69 -0.02
C ALA A 177 0.13 13.08 0.60
N LYS A 178 0.23 14.14 -0.22
CA LYS A 178 0.13 15.53 0.28
C LYS A 178 -1.31 15.90 0.60
N ALA A 179 -2.26 15.47 -0.22
CA ALA A 179 -3.68 15.63 0.06
C ALA A 179 -4.08 14.90 1.35
N LEU A 180 -3.56 13.68 1.54
CA LEU A 180 -3.77 12.88 2.75
C LEU A 180 -3.19 13.57 3.99
N GLU A 181 -1.95 14.05 3.93
CA GLU A 181 -1.33 14.81 5.02
C GLU A 181 -2.20 16.00 5.44
N GLY A 182 -2.74 16.74 4.46
CA GLY A 182 -3.68 17.83 4.71
C GLY A 182 -4.96 17.36 5.40
N ALA A 183 -5.60 16.31 4.89
CA ALA A 183 -6.86 15.79 5.42
C ALA A 183 -6.74 15.15 6.81
N LEU A 184 -5.55 14.66 7.17
CA LEU A 184 -5.27 14.13 8.51
C LEU A 184 -4.84 15.22 9.50
N SER A 185 -4.53 16.43 9.03
CA SER A 185 -4.09 17.53 9.86
C SER A 185 -5.16 17.91 10.89
N GLY A 186 -4.80 17.85 12.17
CA GLY A 186 -5.70 18.17 13.28
C GLY A 186 -6.48 16.99 13.84
N LEU A 187 -6.56 15.86 13.14
CA LEU A 187 -7.08 14.62 13.72
C LEU A 187 -6.14 14.09 14.80
N LYS A 188 -6.70 13.52 15.86
CA LYS A 188 -5.92 12.97 17.00
C LYS A 188 -6.60 11.73 17.58
N GLY A 189 -5.83 10.92 18.31
CA GLY A 189 -6.37 9.78 19.05
C GLY A 189 -7.07 8.78 18.14
N ASP A 190 -8.31 8.44 18.49
CA ASP A 190 -9.13 7.48 17.74
C ASP A 190 -9.42 7.93 16.31
N ASP A 191 -9.73 9.21 16.11
CA ASP A 191 -10.05 9.77 14.79
C ASP A 191 -8.88 9.60 13.82
N LEU A 192 -7.67 9.96 14.26
CA LEU A 192 -6.45 9.80 13.44
C LEU A 192 -6.14 8.32 13.21
N ALA A 193 -6.19 7.50 14.27
CA ALA A 193 -5.84 6.08 14.18
C ALA A 193 -6.75 5.32 13.21
N LEU A 194 -8.05 5.66 13.16
CA LEU A 194 -8.99 5.04 12.24
C LEU A 194 -8.82 5.56 10.81
N ALA A 195 -8.64 6.88 10.66
CA ALA A 195 -8.41 7.49 9.36
C ALA A 195 -7.17 6.87 8.69
N GLU A 196 -6.04 6.82 9.39
CA GLU A 196 -4.81 6.17 8.92
C GLU A 196 -5.06 4.71 8.56
N ALA A 197 -5.70 3.91 9.44
CA ALA A 197 -5.94 2.50 9.16
C ALA A 197 -6.78 2.25 7.89
N VAL A 198 -7.74 3.14 7.59
CA VAL A 198 -8.55 3.07 6.37
C VAL A 198 -7.76 3.53 5.15
N THR A 199 -7.07 4.66 5.24
CA THR A 199 -6.30 5.19 4.11
C THR A 199 -5.09 4.33 3.79
N ASP A 200 -4.48 3.69 4.78
CA ASP A 200 -3.43 2.70 4.59
C ASP A 200 -3.98 1.48 3.85
N ALA A 201 -5.18 1.00 4.18
CA ALA A 201 -5.80 -0.10 3.45
C ALA A 201 -6.15 0.28 2.00
N ILE A 202 -6.59 1.51 1.75
CA ILE A 202 -6.86 2.03 0.40
C ILE A 202 -5.55 2.18 -0.39
N ASN A 203 -4.49 2.67 0.27
CA ASN A 203 -3.20 2.89 -0.35
C ASN A 203 -2.28 1.65 -0.38
N SER A 204 -2.62 0.57 0.33
CA SER A 204 -1.91 -0.72 0.36
C SER A 204 -1.92 -1.42 -1.00
N ASN A 205 -0.99 -2.36 -1.20
CA ASN A 205 -0.98 -3.27 -2.34
C ASN A 205 -1.74 -4.58 -2.06
N ASP A 206 -2.54 -4.66 -0.99
CA ASP A 206 -3.40 -5.81 -0.72
C ASP A 206 -4.80 -5.61 -1.32
N GLN A 207 -5.34 -6.61 -2.04
CA GLN A 207 -6.72 -6.58 -2.55
C GLN A 207 -7.75 -6.96 -1.48
N HIS A 208 -8.53 -5.98 -1.03
CA HIS A 208 -9.66 -6.24 -0.14
C HIS A 208 -10.97 -6.21 -0.92
N ILE A 209 -11.36 -7.36 -1.48
CA ILE A 209 -12.63 -7.51 -2.20
C ILE A 209 -13.79 -7.49 -1.21
N VAL A 210 -14.86 -6.77 -1.52
CA VAL A 210 -16.10 -6.73 -0.73
C VAL A 210 -17.32 -7.05 -1.58
N GLU A 211 -18.18 -7.92 -1.08
CA GLU A 211 -19.40 -8.36 -1.73
C GLU A 211 -20.58 -8.27 -0.74
N PHE A 212 -21.62 -7.51 -1.08
CA PHE A 212 -22.83 -7.41 -0.26
C PHE A 212 -23.89 -8.36 -0.80
N VAL A 213 -24.33 -9.30 0.03
CA VAL A 213 -25.21 -10.41 -0.36
C VAL A 213 -26.51 -10.32 0.41
N ASN A 214 -27.65 -10.18 -0.28
CA ASN A 214 -28.95 -10.33 0.37
C ASN A 214 -29.12 -11.78 0.84
N VAL A 215 -29.59 -12.00 2.07
CA VAL A 215 -29.80 -13.34 2.62
C VAL A 215 -30.78 -14.20 1.81
N SER A 216 -31.67 -13.58 1.02
CA SER A 216 -32.56 -14.31 0.10
C SER A 216 -31.82 -14.86 -1.13
N ASP A 217 -30.64 -14.36 -1.43
CA ASP A 217 -29.90 -14.62 -2.65
C ASP A 217 -28.74 -15.59 -2.40
N ASN A 218 -28.03 -15.95 -3.48
CA ASN A 218 -26.80 -16.70 -3.38
C ASN A 218 -25.60 -15.74 -3.34
N VAL A 219 -24.58 -16.09 -2.56
CA VAL A 219 -23.23 -15.50 -2.69
C VAL A 219 -22.72 -15.78 -4.10
N SER A 220 -21.95 -14.87 -4.68
CA SER A 220 -21.35 -15.01 -6.01
C SER A 220 -20.52 -16.29 -6.15
N LYS A 221 -20.28 -16.72 -7.39
CA LYS A 221 -19.40 -17.87 -7.68
C LYS A 221 -18.00 -17.66 -7.12
N GLU A 222 -17.49 -16.43 -7.19
CA GLU A 222 -16.17 -16.04 -6.71
C GLU A 222 -16.10 -16.11 -5.18
N GLY A 223 -17.04 -15.46 -4.48
CA GLY A 223 -17.12 -15.53 -3.02
C GLY A 223 -17.37 -16.94 -2.50
N THR A 224 -18.17 -17.74 -3.22
CA THR A 224 -18.36 -19.17 -2.90
C THR A 224 -17.05 -19.96 -3.08
N ALA A 225 -16.31 -19.71 -4.16
CA ALA A 225 -15.04 -20.39 -4.42
C ALA A 225 -13.98 -20.01 -3.37
N ALA A 226 -13.87 -18.72 -3.03
CA ALA A 226 -13.01 -18.21 -1.96
C ALA A 226 -13.32 -18.91 -0.63
N PHE A 227 -14.60 -18.96 -0.26
CA PHE A 227 -15.06 -19.63 0.96
C PHE A 227 -14.67 -21.12 0.98
N LYS A 228 -14.99 -21.86 -0.09
CA LYS A 228 -14.69 -23.30 -0.17
C LYS A 228 -13.20 -23.57 -0.09
N LYS A 229 -12.40 -22.81 -0.84
CA LYS A 229 -10.92 -22.88 -0.81
C LYS A 229 -10.38 -22.62 0.59
N HIS A 230 -10.93 -21.64 1.30
CA HIS A 230 -10.54 -21.33 2.66
C HIS A 230 -10.90 -22.46 3.65
N ILE A 231 -12.10 -23.02 3.53
CA ILE A 231 -12.52 -24.18 4.33
C ILE A 231 -11.63 -25.39 4.05
N ASP A 232 -11.30 -25.66 2.79
CA ASP A 232 -10.40 -26.77 2.45
C ASP A 232 -8.99 -26.57 3.02
N ARG A 233 -8.47 -25.34 2.98
CA ARG A 233 -7.18 -24.99 3.58
C ARG A 233 -7.18 -25.14 5.10
N THR A 234 -8.28 -24.82 5.76
CA THR A 234 -8.35 -24.76 7.24
C THR A 234 -8.81 -26.06 7.89
N LEU A 235 -9.70 -26.81 7.24
CA LEU A 235 -10.32 -28.02 7.79
C LEU A 235 -9.92 -29.31 7.03
N GLY A 236 -9.19 -29.18 5.92
CA GLY A 236 -8.71 -30.28 5.08
C GLY A 236 -9.42 -30.37 3.72
N ALA A 237 -8.79 -31.03 2.75
CA ALA A 237 -9.29 -31.11 1.37
C ALA A 237 -10.70 -31.72 1.26
N GLY A 238 -11.55 -31.12 0.40
CA GLY A 238 -12.92 -31.56 0.13
C GLY A 238 -13.92 -31.25 1.23
N LYS A 239 -13.54 -30.49 2.26
CA LYS A 239 -14.47 -30.02 3.30
C LYS A 239 -15.35 -28.90 2.81
N GLY A 240 -14.88 -28.03 1.93
CA GLY A 240 -15.66 -26.95 1.33
C GLY A 240 -16.92 -27.48 0.64
N ASP A 241 -16.82 -28.60 -0.08
CA ASP A 241 -17.95 -29.27 -0.73
C ASP A 241 -18.99 -29.83 0.27
N LYS A 242 -18.59 -30.11 1.52
CA LYS A 242 -19.52 -30.51 2.58
C LYS A 242 -20.35 -29.35 3.11
N PHE A 243 -19.83 -28.12 3.05
CA PHE A 243 -20.58 -26.92 3.42
C PHE A 243 -21.41 -26.39 2.25
N VAL A 244 -20.82 -26.38 1.05
CA VAL A 244 -21.45 -25.90 -0.17
C VAL A 244 -21.27 -26.94 -1.27
N PRO A 245 -22.32 -27.75 -1.56
CA PRO A 245 -22.25 -28.84 -2.52
C PRO A 245 -21.62 -28.43 -3.86
N ALA A 246 -20.87 -29.34 -4.47
CA ALA A 246 -20.26 -29.12 -5.78
C ALA A 246 -21.29 -28.66 -6.82
N GLY A 247 -20.92 -27.67 -7.64
CA GLY A 247 -21.82 -27.07 -8.65
C GLY A 247 -22.85 -26.07 -8.09
N THR A 248 -22.91 -25.85 -6.78
CA THR A 248 -23.84 -24.88 -6.16
C THR A 248 -23.12 -23.64 -5.64
N GLN A 249 -23.87 -22.55 -5.45
CA GLN A 249 -23.39 -21.34 -4.79
C GLN A 249 -23.81 -21.32 -3.33
N MET A 250 -22.98 -20.75 -2.47
CA MET A 250 -23.29 -20.57 -1.05
C MET A 250 -24.56 -19.73 -0.91
N LYS A 251 -25.48 -20.15 -0.04
CA LYS A 251 -26.70 -19.39 0.26
C LYS A 251 -26.38 -18.20 1.18
N GLY A 252 -27.01 -17.05 0.95
CA GLY A 252 -26.92 -15.91 1.85
C GLY A 252 -27.41 -16.23 3.27
N THR A 253 -28.38 -17.15 3.41
CA THR A 253 -28.80 -17.69 4.72
C THR A 253 -27.68 -18.45 5.44
N LEU A 254 -26.87 -19.23 4.71
CA LEU A 254 -25.71 -19.92 5.29
C LEU A 254 -24.62 -18.93 5.70
N LEU A 255 -24.39 -17.90 4.89
CA LEU A 255 -23.46 -16.81 5.25
C LEU A 255 -23.88 -16.17 6.57
N ASN A 256 -25.14 -15.74 6.67
CA ASN A 256 -25.65 -15.07 7.88
C ASN A 256 -25.62 -15.99 9.10
N SER A 257 -25.94 -17.27 8.97
CA SER A 257 -25.93 -18.21 10.10
C SER A 257 -24.52 -18.51 10.62
N MET A 258 -23.53 -18.54 9.73
CA MET A 258 -22.14 -18.82 10.11
C MET A 258 -21.44 -17.61 10.72
N SER A 259 -21.76 -16.41 10.23
CA SER A 259 -20.90 -15.24 10.44
C SER A 259 -21.57 -14.11 11.23
N GLY A 260 -22.90 -14.10 11.33
CA GLY A 260 -23.65 -13.08 12.07
C GLY A 260 -23.59 -11.69 11.42
N GLY A 261 -23.47 -11.62 10.10
CA GLY A 261 -23.59 -10.39 9.31
C GLY A 261 -22.40 -10.08 8.41
N GLY A 262 -21.20 -10.57 8.73
CA GLY A 262 -20.00 -10.36 7.92
C GLY A 262 -19.04 -11.54 8.01
N LEU A 263 -18.34 -11.87 6.93
CA LEU A 263 -17.35 -12.94 6.86
C LEU A 263 -16.18 -12.49 6.01
N ASN A 264 -15.02 -12.27 6.62
CA ASN A 264 -13.77 -12.10 5.89
C ASN A 264 -13.10 -13.45 5.59
N ILE A 265 -12.62 -13.61 4.35
CA ILE A 265 -11.93 -14.79 3.85
C ILE A 265 -10.53 -14.35 3.40
N PRO A 266 -9.46 -14.71 4.14
CA PRO A 266 -8.09 -14.40 3.73
C PRO A 266 -7.71 -15.07 2.41
N GLU A 267 -7.18 -14.27 1.49
CA GLU A 267 -6.68 -14.69 0.16
C GLU A 267 -5.17 -14.40 0.07
N ASN A 268 -4.51 -14.86 -1.00
CA ASN A 268 -3.12 -14.45 -1.24
C ASN A 268 -3.14 -13.00 -1.74
N GLY A 269 -2.31 -12.12 -1.17
CA GLY A 269 -2.31 -10.69 -1.51
C GLY A 269 -3.59 -9.95 -1.12
N GLY A 270 -4.37 -10.44 -0.14
CA GLY A 270 -5.61 -9.75 0.22
C GLY A 270 -6.67 -10.54 0.99
N SER A 271 -7.94 -10.23 0.74
CA SER A 271 -9.09 -10.91 1.33
C SER A 271 -10.37 -10.73 0.53
N HIS A 272 -11.26 -11.72 0.57
CA HIS A 272 -12.65 -11.61 0.09
C HIS A 272 -13.60 -11.48 1.28
N THR A 273 -14.25 -10.33 1.40
CA THR A 273 -15.23 -10.03 2.45
C THR A 273 -16.64 -10.19 1.92
N LEU A 274 -17.45 -10.98 2.62
CA LEU A 274 -18.87 -11.12 2.38
C LEU A 274 -19.64 -10.39 3.47
N ILE A 275 -20.53 -9.47 3.12
CA ILE A 275 -21.42 -8.77 4.06
C ILE A 275 -22.86 -9.20 3.76
N ALA A 276 -23.53 -9.82 4.72
CA ALA A 276 -24.92 -10.20 4.58
C ALA A 276 -25.83 -8.96 4.71
N GLU A 277 -26.93 -8.93 3.97
CA GLU A 277 -27.93 -7.87 4.03
C GLU A 277 -29.35 -8.46 3.95
N GLY A 278 -30.36 -7.64 4.24
CA GLY A 278 -31.77 -8.01 4.10
C GLY A 278 -32.44 -8.37 5.43
N LYS A 279 -33.69 -8.84 5.33
CA LYS A 279 -34.54 -9.07 6.50
C LYS A 279 -33.97 -10.19 7.36
N GLY A 280 -33.78 -9.91 8.65
CA GLY A 280 -33.25 -10.89 9.62
C GLY A 280 -31.72 -10.87 9.78
N VAL A 281 -31.00 -10.02 9.04
CA VAL A 281 -29.59 -9.73 9.32
C VAL A 281 -29.50 -8.66 10.40
N SER A 282 -28.65 -8.90 11.40
CA SER A 282 -28.39 -7.95 12.48
C SER A 282 -26.92 -7.59 12.54
N HIS A 283 -26.59 -6.32 12.30
CA HIS A 283 -25.24 -5.80 12.46
C HIS A 283 -25.10 -5.07 13.79
N SER A 284 -24.32 -5.62 14.71
CA SER A 284 -24.03 -4.94 15.97
C SER A 284 -23.30 -3.62 15.70
N GLY A 285 -23.87 -2.48 16.13
CA GLY A 285 -23.31 -1.15 15.84
C GLY A 285 -23.61 -0.61 14.43
N GLY A 286 -24.33 -1.37 13.60
CA GLY A 286 -24.67 -1.00 12.23
C GLY A 286 -23.78 -1.65 11.17
N ARG A 287 -24.27 -1.69 9.93
CA ARG A 287 -23.57 -2.35 8.80
C ARG A 287 -22.19 -1.77 8.59
N ALA A 288 -22.04 -0.45 8.64
CA ALA A 288 -20.76 0.22 8.45
C ALA A 288 -19.69 -0.26 9.45
N VAL A 289 -20.07 -0.48 10.72
CA VAL A 289 -19.17 -1.06 11.73
C VAL A 289 -18.76 -2.48 11.34
N THR A 290 -19.69 -3.30 10.84
CA THR A 290 -19.38 -4.65 10.34
C THR A 290 -18.44 -4.58 9.14
N THR A 291 -18.69 -3.70 8.16
CA THR A 291 -17.84 -3.50 6.99
C THR A 291 -16.41 -3.16 7.39
N GLY A 292 -16.22 -2.22 8.33
CA GLY A 292 -14.88 -1.88 8.84
C GLY A 292 -14.25 -2.99 9.70
N HIS A 293 -15.04 -3.71 10.50
CA HIS A 293 -14.58 -4.89 11.26
C HIS A 293 -14.03 -5.97 10.32
N GLU A 294 -14.73 -6.28 9.23
CA GLU A 294 -14.32 -7.32 8.29
C GLU A 294 -13.16 -6.88 7.41
N ILE A 295 -13.22 -5.69 6.80
CA ILE A 295 -12.19 -5.24 5.84
C ILE A 295 -10.95 -4.76 6.60
N ILE A 296 -11.12 -3.71 7.41
CA ILE A 296 -10.00 -3.04 8.08
C ILE A 296 -9.50 -3.90 9.23
N GLY A 297 -10.35 -4.67 9.90
CA GLY A 297 -10.01 -5.53 11.02
C GLY A 297 -9.48 -6.91 10.64
N HIS A 298 -10.29 -7.74 9.98
CA HIS A 298 -9.88 -9.07 9.55
C HIS A 298 -9.03 -9.04 8.27
N GLY A 299 -9.46 -8.30 7.24
CA GLY A 299 -8.86 -8.30 5.90
C GLY A 299 -7.41 -7.86 5.90
N VAL A 300 -7.12 -6.66 6.41
CA VAL A 300 -5.73 -6.12 6.51
C VAL A 300 -4.83 -7.06 7.33
N ALA A 301 -5.37 -7.67 8.39
CA ALA A 301 -4.63 -8.63 9.19
C ALA A 301 -4.37 -9.95 8.45
N GLY A 302 -5.37 -10.46 7.73
CA GLY A 302 -5.30 -11.69 6.97
C GLY A 302 -4.32 -11.60 5.82
N ALA A 303 -4.30 -10.48 5.09
CA ALA A 303 -3.34 -10.21 4.02
C ALA A 303 -1.88 -10.24 4.52
N ASN A 304 -1.67 -9.85 5.79
CA ASN A 304 -0.37 -9.88 6.46
C ASN A 304 -0.10 -11.20 7.22
N ASN A 305 -0.78 -12.29 6.85
CA ASN A 305 -0.66 -13.62 7.45
C ASN A 305 -0.91 -13.67 8.97
N ILE A 306 -1.57 -12.66 9.54
CA ILE A 306 -2.04 -12.68 10.92
C ILE A 306 -3.39 -13.40 10.90
N LEU A 307 -3.47 -14.60 11.47
CA LEU A 307 -4.66 -15.47 11.43
C LEU A 307 -5.17 -15.82 12.85
N LYS A 308 -6.35 -16.44 12.94
CA LYS A 308 -6.95 -16.98 14.18
C LYS A 308 -7.08 -15.91 15.28
N VAL A 309 -6.71 -16.22 16.53
CA VAL A 309 -6.92 -15.38 17.71
C VAL A 309 -6.30 -13.97 17.56
N PRO A 310 -5.04 -13.80 17.06
CA PRO A 310 -4.50 -12.47 16.77
C PRO A 310 -5.33 -11.65 15.79
N ASN A 311 -5.81 -12.28 14.70
CA ASN A 311 -6.64 -11.64 13.68
C ASN A 311 -7.98 -11.20 14.29
N ASN A 312 -8.64 -12.11 15.00
CA ASN A 312 -9.92 -11.85 15.69
C ASN A 312 -9.77 -10.76 16.76
N THR A 313 -8.65 -10.74 17.48
CA THR A 313 -8.35 -9.68 18.47
C THR A 313 -8.22 -8.32 17.80
N ARG A 314 -7.56 -8.24 16.64
CA ARG A 314 -7.44 -6.99 15.89
C ARG A 314 -8.80 -6.53 15.36
N ALA A 315 -9.62 -7.45 14.84
CA ALA A 315 -10.96 -7.13 14.36
C ALA A 315 -11.84 -6.52 15.47
N ILE A 316 -11.85 -7.10 16.68
CA ILE A 316 -12.57 -6.52 17.83
C ILE A 316 -12.06 -5.10 18.15
N ARG A 317 -10.74 -4.86 18.07
CA ARG A 317 -10.16 -3.54 18.35
C ARG A 317 -10.51 -2.51 17.29
N VAL A 318 -10.55 -2.90 16.02
CA VAL A 318 -11.00 -2.04 14.92
C VAL A 318 -12.49 -1.74 15.04
N ASP A 319 -13.34 -2.74 15.32
CA ASP A 319 -14.77 -2.55 15.59
C ASP A 319 -14.98 -1.53 16.73
N ASN A 320 -14.32 -1.71 17.87
CA ASN A 320 -14.43 -0.77 18.98
C ASN A 320 -13.87 0.62 18.65
N LEU A 321 -12.81 0.72 17.84
CA LEU A 321 -12.28 2.00 17.37
C LEU A 321 -13.31 2.74 16.52
N ILE A 322 -13.91 2.05 15.54
CA ILE A 322 -14.99 2.60 14.70
C ILE A 322 -16.16 3.06 15.57
N ARG A 323 -16.57 2.25 16.53
CA ARG A 323 -17.66 2.61 17.44
C ARG A 323 -17.38 3.91 18.20
N ARG A 324 -16.15 4.11 18.70
CA ARG A 324 -15.78 5.34 19.39
C ARG A 324 -15.83 6.56 18.47
N VAL A 325 -15.28 6.44 17.26
CA VAL A 325 -15.34 7.50 16.22
C VAL A 325 -16.80 7.83 15.87
N MET A 326 -17.68 6.83 15.80
CA MET A 326 -19.11 7.01 15.54
C MET A 326 -19.94 7.42 16.77
N GLY A 327 -19.33 7.56 17.96
CA GLY A 327 -20.03 7.87 19.21
C GLY A 327 -20.89 6.75 19.80
N ILE A 328 -20.70 5.51 19.35
CA ILE A 328 -21.39 4.31 19.85
C ILE A 328 -20.75 3.85 21.17
N LYS A 329 -21.58 3.69 22.21
CA LYS A 329 -21.13 3.40 23.59
C LYS A 329 -21.01 1.92 23.96
N THR A 330 -21.52 1.02 23.13
CA THR A 330 -21.48 -0.43 23.38
C THR A 330 -20.27 -1.04 22.68
N PHE A 331 -19.41 -1.76 23.41
CA PHE A 331 -18.18 -2.33 22.86
C PHE A 331 -18.21 -3.86 22.81
N ARG A 332 -17.54 -4.42 21.81
CA ARG A 332 -17.32 -5.86 21.67
C ARG A 332 -16.10 -6.27 22.49
N THR A 333 -16.20 -7.36 23.24
CA THR A 333 -15.09 -7.90 24.04
C THR A 333 -14.68 -9.30 23.59
N GLN A 334 -15.49 -9.96 22.77
CA GLN A 334 -15.24 -11.32 22.30
C GLN A 334 -15.67 -11.51 20.83
N HIS A 335 -14.89 -12.31 20.10
CA HIS A 335 -15.17 -12.71 18.72
C HIS A 335 -14.24 -13.85 18.31
N GLY A 336 -14.77 -14.92 17.70
CA GLY A 336 -13.95 -16.00 17.12
C GLY A 336 -12.93 -16.63 18.08
N GLY A 337 -13.29 -16.81 19.35
CA GLY A 337 -12.38 -17.34 20.38
C GLY A 337 -11.35 -16.34 20.93
N ALA A 338 -11.28 -15.12 20.40
CA ALA A 338 -10.53 -14.03 21.02
C ALA A 338 -11.36 -13.33 22.10
N THR A 339 -10.70 -12.95 23.20
CA THR A 339 -11.27 -12.14 24.28
C THR A 339 -10.33 -10.99 24.60
N ILE A 340 -10.87 -9.78 24.78
CA ILE A 340 -10.11 -8.60 25.19
C ILE A 340 -10.63 -8.04 26.51
N VAL A 341 -9.73 -7.57 27.36
CA VAL A 341 -10.05 -6.96 28.67
C VAL A 341 -9.98 -5.43 28.66
N LYS A 342 -9.38 -4.83 27.61
CA LYS A 342 -9.26 -3.37 27.43
C LYS A 342 -9.95 -2.95 26.12
N PRO A 343 -11.28 -2.69 26.14
CA PRO A 343 -12.05 -2.42 24.91
C PRO A 343 -11.64 -1.14 24.17
N HIS A 344 -11.02 -0.19 24.88
CA HIS A 344 -10.54 1.09 24.33
C HIS A 344 -9.12 1.00 23.72
N GLN A 345 -8.45 -0.14 23.81
CA GLN A 345 -7.10 -0.27 23.28
C GLN A 345 -7.11 -0.25 21.74
N LEU A 346 -6.25 0.58 21.15
CA LEU A 346 -6.08 0.66 19.70
C LEU A 346 -5.63 -0.69 19.09
N PRO A 347 -6.05 -0.97 17.84
CA PRO A 347 -5.48 -2.09 17.08
C PRO A 347 -3.97 -1.89 16.91
N ARG A 348 -3.22 -2.98 16.90
CA ARG A 348 -1.79 -2.92 16.58
C ARG A 348 -1.66 -2.51 15.11
N ARG A 349 -0.83 -1.50 14.83
CA ARG A 349 -0.46 -1.17 13.44
C ARG A 349 0.25 -2.37 12.83
N ILE A 350 -0.13 -2.67 11.60
CA ILE A 350 0.52 -3.65 10.74
C ILE A 350 1.39 -2.80 9.82
N LYS A 351 2.68 -3.11 9.79
CA LYS A 351 3.69 -2.36 9.04
C LYS A 351 4.06 -3.13 7.80
#